data_AF-S8CIX5-F1
#
_entry.id   AF-S8CIX5-F1
#
_cell.length_a   1.000
_cell.length_b   1.000
_cell.length_c   1.000
_cell.angle_alpha   90.00
_cell.angle_beta   90.00
_cell.angle_gamma   90.00
#
_symmetry.space_group_name_H-M   'P 1'
#
loop_
_entity.id
_entity.type
_entity.pdbx_description
1 polymer ?
#
loop_
_entity_poly.entity_id
_entity_poly.type
_entity_poly.pdbx_seq_one_letter_code
_entity_poly.pdbx_strand_id
1 'polypeptide(L)' 'MEKSVSAPGSRQLNLIKSFKRSLRSLLTACSDEEFLKAFPGFTDSEKGRLRGLFNQIITTAHENIE' A
#
# COMPACT_ATOMS: atom_id res chain seq x y z
N MET A 1 37.82 5.95 -0.74
CA MET A 1 37.29 4.60 -0.51
C MET A 1 36.01 4.48 -1.31
N GLU A 2 36.08 3.93 -2.52
CA GLU A 2 34.91 3.76 -3.40
C GLU A 2 33.91 2.82 -2.75
N LYS A 3 32.67 3.28 -2.60
CA LYS A 3 31.55 2.46 -2.12
C LYS A 3 31.12 1.58 -3.29
N SER A 4 31.66 0.36 -3.37
CA SER A 4 31.20 -0.64 -4.33
C SER A 4 29.74 -0.97 -4.03
N VAL A 5 28.83 -0.44 -4.86
CA VAL A 5 27.42 -0.85 -4.82
C VAL A 5 27.38 -2.28 -5.37
N SER A 6 27.49 -3.25 -4.46
CA SER A 6 27.29 -4.66 -4.77
C SER A 6 25.88 -4.82 -5.35
N ALA A 7 25.79 -5.39 -6.56
CA ALA A 7 24.52 -5.72 -7.17
C ALA A 7 23.74 -6.67 -6.23
N PRO A 8 22.45 -6.41 -5.95
CA PRO A 8 21.69 -7.19 -5.00
C PRO A 8 21.64 -8.66 -5.44
N GLY A 9 22.05 -9.55 -4.53
CA GLY A 9 22.00 -10.99 -4.77
C GLY A 9 20.55 -11.48 -4.94
N SER A 10 20.39 -12.66 -5.56
CA SER A 10 19.08 -13.27 -5.86
C SER A 10 18.15 -13.35 -4.63
N ARG A 11 18.70 -13.60 -3.44
CA ARG A 11 17.94 -13.61 -2.17
C ARG A 11 17.30 -12.26 -1.85
N GLN A 12 18.05 -11.17 -2.02
CA GLN A 12 17.56 -9.82 -1.73
C GLN A 12 16.50 -9.40 -2.74
N LEU A 13 16.71 -9.69 -4.03
CA LEU A 13 15.73 -9.44 -5.08
C LEU A 13 14.42 -10.21 -4.86
N ASN A 14 14.51 -11.47 -4.44
CA ASN A 14 13.34 -12.28 -4.10
C ASN A 14 12.60 -11.73 -2.87
N LEU A 15 13.32 -11.28 -1.85
CA LEU A 15 12.71 -10.63 -0.68
C LEU A 15 11.94 -9.36 -1.06
N ILE A 16 12.54 -8.49 -1.88
CA ILE A 16 11.90 -7.26 -2.37
C ILE A 16 10.63 -7.59 -3.17
N LYS A 17 10.71 -8.58 -4.09
CA LYS A 17 9.54 -9.04 -4.85
C LYS A 17 8.41 -9.57 -3.95
N SER A 18 8.75 -10.41 -2.97
CA SER A 18 7.76 -10.94 -2.04
C SER A 18 7.13 -9.82 -1.22
N PHE A 19 7.93 -8.88 -0.72
CA PHE A 19 7.44 -7.72 0.02
C PHE A 19 6.47 -6.86 -0.81
N LYS A 20 6.85 -6.49 -2.04
CA LYS A 20 5.98 -5.74 -2.98
C LYS A 20 4.66 -6.47 -3.23
N ARG A 21 4.70 -7.80 -3.40
CA ARG A 21 3.51 -8.63 -3.65
C ARG A 21 2.59 -8.72 -2.44
N SER A 22 3.15 -8.92 -1.25
CA SER A 22 2.40 -8.94 0.01
C SER A 22 1.76 -7.59 0.29
N LEU A 23 2.49 -6.50 0.07
CA LEU A 23 1.95 -5.15 0.23
C LEU A 23 0.81 -4.90 -0.75
N ARG A 24 0.98 -5.18 -2.05
CA ARG A 24 -0.11 -5.00 -3.02
C ARG A 24 -1.37 -5.75 -2.59
N SER A 25 -1.22 -6.99 -2.13
CA SER A 25 -2.33 -7.79 -1.60
C SER A 25 -3.02 -7.12 -0.41
N LEU A 26 -2.25 -6.53 0.52
CA LEU A 26 -2.78 -5.81 1.68
C LEU A 26 -3.55 -4.55 1.26
N LEU A 27 -2.98 -3.78 0.33
CA LEU A 27 -3.58 -2.54 -0.16
C LEU A 27 -4.89 -2.80 -0.94
N THR A 28 -4.99 -3.93 -1.64
CA THR A 28 -6.18 -4.31 -2.41
C THR A 28 -7.22 -5.11 -1.64
N ALA A 29 -6.90 -5.58 -0.43
CA ALA A 29 -7.82 -6.41 0.36
C ALA A 29 -9.02 -5.63 0.94
N CYS A 30 -8.96 -4.29 0.98
CA CYS A 30 -10.01 -3.47 1.55
C CYS A 30 -11.08 -3.09 0.51
N SER A 31 -12.18 -3.85 0.47
CA SER A 31 -13.33 -3.50 -0.37
C SER A 31 -13.96 -2.17 0.05
N ASP A 32 -14.65 -1.50 -0.88
CA ASP A 32 -15.45 -0.30 -0.56
C ASP A 32 -16.45 -0.62 0.56
N GLU A 33 -17.12 -1.77 0.48
CA GLU A 33 -18.18 -2.15 1.41
C GLU A 33 -17.66 -2.37 2.84
N GLU A 34 -16.54 -3.06 3.00
CA GLU A 34 -15.89 -3.25 4.31
C GLU A 34 -15.39 -1.92 4.88
N PHE A 35 -14.86 -1.05 4.02
CA PHE A 35 -14.43 0.29 4.43
C PHE A 35 -15.60 1.11 4.97
N LEU A 36 -16.74 1.13 4.26
CA LEU A 36 -17.93 1.86 4.70
C LEU A 36 -18.51 1.29 6.01
N LYS A 37 -18.49 -0.05 6.16
CA LYS A 37 -18.92 -0.74 7.39
C LYS A 37 -18.06 -0.41 8.60
N ALA A 38 -16.78 -0.06 8.41
CA ALA A 38 -15.89 0.34 9.50
C ALA A 38 -16.23 1.71 10.10
N PHE A 39 -17.01 2.55 9.39
CA PHE A 39 -17.35 3.92 9.82
C PHE A 39 -18.87 4.15 9.87
N PRO A 40 -19.63 3.39 10.68
CA PRO A 40 -21.10 3.45 10.65
C PRO A 40 -21.66 4.83 11.08
N GLY A 41 -20.94 5.57 11.93
CA GLY A 41 -21.36 6.89 12.40
C GLY A 41 -21.11 8.05 11.43
N PHE A 42 -20.45 7.79 10.30
CA PHE A 42 -20.14 8.80 9.30
C PHE A 42 -21.26 8.87 8.26
N THR A 43 -21.58 10.08 7.80
CA THR A 43 -22.45 10.31 6.65
C THR A 43 -21.79 9.78 5.37
N ASP A 44 -22.59 9.55 4.32
CA ASP A 44 -22.06 9.08 3.03
C ASP A 44 -21.04 10.05 2.43
N SER A 45 -21.22 11.34 2.65
CA SER A 45 -20.29 12.39 2.21
C SER A 45 -18.94 12.30 2.91
N GLU A 46 -18.93 12.07 4.22
CA GLU A 46 -17.70 11.94 5.00
C GLU A 46 -16.99 10.62 4.69
N LYS A 47 -17.74 9.53 4.51
CA LYS A 47 -17.23 8.25 4.04
C LYS A 47 -16.54 8.37 2.68
N GLY A 48 -17.15 9.08 1.73
CA GLY A 48 -16.56 9.35 0.42
C GLY A 48 -15.25 10.14 0.50
N ARG A 49 -15.20 11.19 1.35
CA ARG A 49 -13.96 11.95 1.61
C ARG A 49 -12.87 11.08 2.23
N LEU A 50 -13.23 10.26 3.22
CA LEU A 50 -12.30 9.37 3.91
C LEU A 50 -11.76 8.28 2.96
N ARG A 51 -12.60 7.74 2.07
CA ARG A 51 -12.18 6.79 1.02
C ARG A 51 -11.18 7.43 0.06
N GLY A 52 -11.40 8.69 -0.33
CA GLY A 52 -10.45 9.47 -1.12
C GLY A 52 -9.08 9.60 -0.45
N LEU A 53 -9.07 9.98 0.83
CA LEU A 53 -7.83 10.08 1.63
C LEU A 53 -7.14 8.73 1.78
N PHE A 54 -7.90 7.66 2.04
CA PHE A 54 -7.37 6.31 2.10
C PHE A 54 -6.68 5.93 0.79
N ASN A 55 -7.36 6.09 -0.35
CA ASN A 55 -6.79 5.80 -1.66
C ASN A 55 -5.52 6.62 -1.92
N GLN A 56 -5.48 7.89 -1.52
CA GLN A 56 -4.28 8.72 -1.66
C GLN A 56 -3.10 8.17 -0.86
N ILE A 57 -3.31 7.77 0.40
CA ILE A 57 -2.28 7.15 1.24
C ILE A 57 -1.78 5.85 0.60
N ILE A 58 -2.70 5.02 0.11
CA ILE A 58 -2.40 3.75 -0.54
C ILE A 58 -1.54 3.98 -1.80
N THR A 59 -1.90 4.94 -2.64
CA THR A 59 -1.14 5.30 -3.84
C THR A 59 0.25 5.83 -3.48
N THR A 60 0.35 6.78 -2.55
CA THR A 60 1.65 7.32 -2.11
C THR A 60 2.52 6.25 -1.46
N ALA A 61 1.95 5.32 -0.69
CA ALA A 61 2.69 4.21 -0.13
C ALA A 61 3.19 3.24 -1.21
N HIS A 62 2.37 2.96 -2.23
CA HIS A 62 2.77 2.13 -3.36
C HIS A 62 3.91 2.78 -4.17
N GLU A 63 3.83 4.09 -4.44
CA GLU A 63 4.87 4.86 -5.13
C GLU A 63 6.20 4.91 -4.38
N ASN A 64 6.18 5.01 -3.04
CA ASN A 64 7.41 5.01 -2.24
C ASN A 64 8.07 3.63 -2.13
N ILE A 65 7.32 2.56 -2.42
CA ILE A 65 7.79 1.18 -2.26
C ILE A 65 8.21 0.57 -3.60
N GLU A 66 7.67 1.05 -4.72
CA GLU A 66 8.16 0.71 -6.06
C GLU A 66 9.57 1.25 -6.33
#